data_AF-A0A4Y6R8C7-F1
#
_entry.id   AF-A0A4Y6R8C7-F1
#
_cell.length_a   1.000
_cell.length_b   1.000
_cell.length_c   1.000
_cell.angle_alpha   90.00
_cell.angle_beta   90.00
_cell.angle_gamma   90.00
#
_symmetry.space_group_name_H-M   'P 1'
#
loop_
_entity.id
_entity.type
_entity.pdbx_description
1 polymer ?
#
loop_
_entity_poly.entity_id
_entity_poly.type
_entity_poly.pdbx_seq_one_letter_code
_entity_poly.pdbx_strand_id
1 'polypeptide(L)'
;MTALALFIDAGVHIYLAPGYQAASPGGIGQGNLFYLESAAAVLAALWVLFRGSRASFALALVVALSAFVAVVLYRYVDIPAFGPFPAMYEPVWFLEKSLSAVAEGAGALLAAVGLVRTAPKRRSAK
;
A
#
# COMPACT_ATOMS: atom_id res chain seq x y z
N MET A 1 5.12 12.30 -8.01
CA MET A 1 5.78 10.99 -7.88
C MET A 1 5.07 10.09 -6.86
N THR A 2 4.74 10.55 -5.65
CA THR A 2 3.92 9.76 -4.70
C THR A 2 2.63 9.21 -5.31
N ALA A 3 1.83 10.06 -5.98
CA ALA A 3 0.59 9.61 -6.63
C ALA A 3 0.84 8.57 -7.74
N LEU A 4 1.93 8.71 -8.52
CA LEU A 4 2.29 7.73 -9.55
C LEU A 4 2.64 6.36 -8.93
N ALA A 5 3.41 6.35 -7.84
CA ALA A 5 3.76 5.13 -7.13
C ALA A 5 2.50 4.41 -6.61
N LEU A 6 1.56 5.16 -6.00
CA LEU A 6 0.27 4.62 -5.53
C LEU A 6 -0.61 4.10 -6.68
N PHE A 7 -0.57 4.70 -7.87
CA PHE A 7 -1.31 4.18 -9.02
C PHE A 7 -0.69 2.89 -9.58
N ILE A 8 0.63 2.76 -9.56
CA ILE A 8 1.31 1.51 -9.94
C ILE A 8 0.93 0.41 -8.94
N ASP A 9 1.02 0.72 -7.65
CA ASP A 9 0.62 -0.15 -6.55
C ASP A 9 -0.81 -0.68 -6.71
N ALA A 10 -1.79 0.22 -6.81
CA ALA A 10 -3.19 -0.13 -7.05
C ALA A 10 -3.38 -0.97 -8.32
N GLY A 11 -2.68 -0.65 -9.41
CA GLY A 11 -2.75 -1.41 -10.65
C GLY A 11 -2.28 -2.85 -10.50
N VAL A 12 -1.16 -3.05 -9.79
CA VAL A 12 -0.63 -4.38 -9.48
C VAL A 12 -1.59 -5.15 -8.58
N HIS A 13 -2.14 -4.50 -7.55
CA HIS A 13 -3.05 -5.15 -6.61
C HIS A 13 -4.36 -5.58 -7.29
N ILE A 14 -4.95 -4.73 -8.13
CA ILE A 14 -6.13 -5.08 -8.95
C ILE A 14 -5.82 -6.27 -9.87
N TYR A 15 -4.64 -6.30 -10.48
CA TYR A 15 -4.22 -7.39 -11.37
C TYR A 15 -4.08 -8.72 -10.63
N LEU A 16 -3.50 -8.71 -9.42
CA LEU A 16 -3.26 -9.92 -8.62
C LEU A 16 -4.52 -10.43 -7.90
N ALA A 17 -5.47 -9.55 -7.59
CA ALA A 17 -6.63 -9.88 -6.76
C ALA A 17 -7.41 -11.13 -7.19
N PRO A 18 -7.77 -11.35 -8.47
CA PRO A 18 -8.52 -12.54 -8.87
C PRO A 18 -7.76 -13.84 -8.61
N GLY A 19 -6.45 -13.86 -8.87
CA GLY A 19 -5.60 -15.03 -8.67
C GLY A 19 -5.51 -15.41 -7.19
N TYR A 20 -5.29 -14.41 -6.33
CA TYR A 20 -5.25 -14.62 -4.88
C TYR A 20 -6.61 -15.00 -4.30
N GLN A 21 -7.70 -14.48 -4.85
CA GLN A 21 -9.05 -14.91 -4.45
C GLN A 21 -9.32 -16.37 -4.81
N ALA A 22 -8.90 -16.81 -6.00
CA ALA A 22 -9.08 -18.18 -6.46
C ALA A 22 -8.23 -19.17 -5.63
N ALA A 23 -7.01 -18.78 -5.25
CA ALA A 23 -6.12 -19.60 -4.43
C ALA A 23 -6.58 -19.71 -2.96
N SER A 24 -7.35 -18.74 -2.46
CA SER A 24 -7.84 -18.70 -1.08
C SER A 24 -9.30 -18.21 -1.02
N PRO A 25 -10.27 -19.08 -1.38
CA PRO A 25 -11.67 -18.67 -1.52
C PRO A 25 -12.43 -18.54 -0.19
N GLY A 26 -11.90 -19.06 0.93
CA GLY A 26 -12.55 -18.99 2.24
C GLY A 26 -12.36 -17.65 2.96
N GLY A 27 -13.36 -17.19 3.71
CA GLY A 27 -13.30 -15.97 4.54
C GLY A 27 -13.28 -14.66 3.73
N ILE A 28 -12.66 -13.61 4.29
CA ILE A 28 -12.26 -12.42 3.53
C ILE A 28 -11.01 -12.85 2.76
N GLY A 29 -11.24 -13.45 1.59
CA GLY A 29 -10.17 -13.96 0.74
C GLY A 29 -9.13 -12.89 0.40
N GLN A 30 -7.92 -13.33 0.10
CA GLN A 30 -6.79 -12.43 -0.08
C GLN A 30 -7.02 -11.42 -1.22
N GLY A 31 -7.76 -11.79 -2.27
CA GLY A 31 -8.14 -10.86 -3.33
C GLY A 31 -9.00 -9.67 -2.87
N ASN A 32 -9.85 -9.85 -1.86
CA ASN A 32 -10.60 -8.73 -1.27
C ASN A 32 -9.66 -7.74 -0.57
N LEU A 33 -8.59 -8.22 0.07
CA LEU A 33 -7.57 -7.35 0.66
C LEU A 33 -6.86 -6.52 -0.41
N PHE A 34 -6.47 -7.15 -1.52
CA PHE A 34 -5.90 -6.46 -2.68
C PHE A 34 -6.83 -5.36 -3.21
N TYR A 35 -8.13 -5.64 -3.36
CA TYR A 35 -9.09 -4.61 -3.81
C TYR A 35 -9.28 -3.47 -2.81
N LEU A 36 -9.33 -3.76 -1.51
CA LEU A 36 -9.46 -2.74 -0.46
C LEU A 36 -8.23 -1.82 -0.42
N GLU A 37 -7.03 -2.41 -0.50
CA GLU A 37 -5.78 -1.68 -0.62
C GLU A 37 -5.82 -0.79 -1.87
N SER A 38 -6.13 -1.37 -3.04
CA SER A 38 -6.17 -0.64 -4.31
C SER A 38 -7.11 0.57 -4.27
N ALA A 39 -8.28 0.42 -3.64
CA ALA A 39 -9.22 1.52 -3.45
C ALA A 39 -8.61 2.63 -2.57
N ALA A 40 -7.97 2.25 -1.46
CA ALA A 40 -7.29 3.20 -0.58
C ALA A 40 -6.13 3.91 -1.30
N ALA A 41 -5.32 3.19 -2.07
CA ALA A 41 -4.22 3.73 -2.86
C ALA A 41 -4.69 4.72 -3.91
N VAL A 42 -5.75 4.41 -4.67
CA VAL A 42 -6.35 5.33 -5.64
C VAL A 42 -6.87 6.59 -4.96
N LEU A 43 -7.61 6.47 -3.85
CA LEU A 43 -8.13 7.61 -3.11
C LEU A 43 -6.99 8.50 -2.57
N ALA A 44 -5.95 7.89 -2.00
CA ALA A 44 -4.77 8.60 -1.52
C ALA A 44 -4.01 9.29 -2.67
N ALA A 45 -3.85 8.61 -3.81
CA ALA A 45 -3.18 9.15 -4.99
C ALA A 45 -3.90 10.40 -5.52
N LEU A 46 -5.22 10.31 -5.68
CA LEU A 46 -6.06 11.42 -6.11
C LEU A 46 -6.02 12.58 -5.11
N TRP A 47 -6.05 12.29 -3.79
CA TRP A 47 -5.97 13.33 -2.77
C TRP A 47 -4.61 14.06 -2.80
N VAL A 48 -3.51 13.33 -2.93
CA VAL A 48 -2.17 13.92 -3.12
C VAL A 48 -2.12 14.76 -4.39
N LEU A 49 -2.68 14.27 -5.50
CA LEU A 49 -2.60 14.92 -6.80
C LEU A 49 -3.42 16.23 -6.86
N PHE A 50 -4.61 16.25 -6.25
CA PHE A 50 -5.47 17.43 -6.28
C PHE A 50 -5.25 18.42 -5.13
N ARG A 51 -4.80 17.97 -3.96
CA ARG A 51 -4.68 18.83 -2.77
C ARG A 51 -3.25 19.02 -2.29
N GLY A 52 -2.36 18.05 -2.48
CA GLY A 52 -0.96 18.12 -2.06
C GLY A 52 -0.77 18.53 -0.59
N SER A 53 -1.73 18.21 0.27
CA SER A 53 -1.76 18.67 1.66
C SER A 53 -0.96 17.73 2.57
N ARG A 54 -0.62 18.20 3.77
CA ARG A 54 0.03 17.37 4.79
C ARG A 54 -0.79 16.10 5.10
N ALA A 55 -2.11 16.22 5.17
CA ALA A 55 -3.02 15.11 5.42
C ALA A 55 -3.02 14.09 4.27
N SER A 56 -2.98 14.55 3.01
CA SER A 56 -2.91 13.63 1.87
C SER A 56 -1.60 12.85 1.84
N PHE A 57 -0.47 13.49 2.19
CA PHE A 57 0.81 12.80 2.29
C PHE A 57 0.87 11.84 3.49
N ALA A 58 0.20 12.17 4.60
CA ALA A 58 0.07 11.25 5.73
C ALA A 58 -0.73 10.00 5.36
N LEU A 59 -1.87 10.16 4.67
CA LEU A 59 -2.65 9.02 4.19
C LEU A 59 -1.84 8.17 3.20
N ALA A 60 -1.20 8.81 2.21
CA ALA A 60 -0.36 8.13 1.24
C ALA A 60 0.76 7.32 1.90
N LEU A 61 1.37 7.86 2.96
CA LEU A 61 2.39 7.16 3.74
C LEU A 61 1.81 5.93 4.44
N VAL A 62 0.65 6.05 5.10
CA VAL A 62 0.01 4.92 5.80
C VAL A 62 -0.33 3.81 4.83
N VAL A 63 -0.94 4.14 3.69
CA VAL A 63 -1.34 3.15 2.67
C VAL A 63 -0.11 2.43 2.12
N ALA A 64 0.82 3.17 1.50
CA ALA A 64 2.00 2.57 0.87
C ALA A 64 2.89 1.82 1.86
N LEU A 65 3.08 2.35 3.08
CA LEU A 65 3.87 1.66 4.10
C LEU A 65 3.18 0.39 4.60
N SER A 66 1.85 0.40 4.73
CA SER A 66 1.11 -0.80 5.15
C SER A 66 1.20 -1.92 4.12
N ALA A 67 1.07 -1.60 2.83
CA ALA A 67 1.24 -2.55 1.73
C ALA A 67 2.69 -3.07 1.66
N PHE A 68 3.69 -2.18 1.76
CA PHE A 68 5.10 -2.56 1.79
C PHE A 68 5.44 -3.48 2.97
N VAL A 69 4.95 -3.16 4.17
CA VAL A 69 5.15 -4.02 5.34
C VAL A 69 4.49 -5.37 5.12
N ALA A 70 3.27 -5.40 4.56
CA ALA A 70 2.58 -6.65 4.26
C ALA A 70 3.37 -7.51 3.27
N VAL A 71 3.81 -6.98 2.12
CA VAL A 71 4.53 -7.78 1.11
C VAL A 71 5.86 -8.34 1.63
N VAL A 72 6.58 -7.57 2.46
CA VAL A 72 7.83 -8.00 3.09
C VAL A 72 7.56 -9.02 4.20
N LEU A 73 6.58 -8.74 5.07
CA LEU A 73 6.24 -9.61 6.19
C LEU A 73 5.76 -10.98 5.69
N TYR A 74 4.82 -10.98 4.76
CA TYR A 74 4.27 -12.20 4.14
C TYR A 74 5.31 -12.98 3.35
N ARG A 75 6.41 -12.34 2.94
CA ARG A 75 7.53 -13.04 2.31
C ARG A 75 8.42 -13.78 3.30
N TYR A 76 8.66 -13.21 4.48
CA TYR A 76 9.70 -13.69 5.39
C TYR A 76 9.16 -14.34 6.68
N VAL A 77 7.89 -14.13 7.00
CA VAL A 77 7.23 -14.67 8.19
C VAL A 77 6.09 -15.56 7.75
N ASP A 78 6.11 -16.80 8.23
CA ASP A 78 5.03 -17.75 8.02
C ASP A 78 3.83 -17.35 8.89
N ILE A 79 2.89 -16.62 8.29
CA ILE A 79 1.66 -16.19 8.93
C ILE A 79 0.57 -17.21 8.58
N PRO A 80 0.18 -18.08 9.52
CA PRO A 80 -0.88 -19.04 9.30
C PRO A 80 -2.22 -18.33 9.15
N ALA A 81 -3.24 -19.03 8.66
CA ALA A 81 -4.59 -18.50 8.60
C ALA A 81 -5.07 -18.06 10.00
N PHE A 82 -5.74 -16.91 10.08
CA PHE A 82 -6.23 -16.36 11.34
C PHE A 82 -7.59 -15.65 11.14
N GLY A 83 -8.57 -16.03 11.96
CA GLY A 83 -9.92 -15.48 11.85
C GLY A 83 -10.49 -15.62 10.43
N PRO A 84 -10.99 -14.54 9.80
CA PRO A 84 -11.51 -14.58 8.43
C PRO A 84 -10.42 -14.51 7.35
N PHE A 85 -9.13 -14.42 7.71
CA PHE A 85 -8.03 -14.25 6.77
C PHE A 85 -7.34 -15.59 6.45
N PRO A 86 -7.01 -15.85 5.17
CA PRO A 86 -6.28 -17.06 4.78
C PRO A 86 -4.82 -17.00 5.27
N ALA A 87 -4.07 -18.10 5.05
CA ALA A 87 -2.63 -18.07 5.25
C ALA A 87 -2.01 -17.06 4.27
N MET A 88 -1.23 -16.12 4.80
CA MET A 88 -0.71 -15.00 4.01
C MET A 88 0.73 -15.22 3.54
N TYR A 89 1.39 -16.28 4.03
CA TYR A 89 2.77 -16.57 3.68
C TYR A 89 2.93 -16.86 2.19
N GLU A 90 3.78 -16.07 1.53
CA GLU A 90 4.11 -16.20 0.12
C GLU A 90 5.64 -16.11 -0.06
N PRO A 91 6.36 -17.24 -0.11
CA PRO A 91 7.82 -17.27 -0.16
C PRO A 91 8.39 -16.95 -1.54
N VAL A 92 7.59 -16.80 -2.58
CA VAL A 92 8.12 -16.55 -3.93
C VAL A 92 8.15 -15.05 -4.21
N TRP A 93 9.25 -14.59 -4.83
CA TRP A 93 9.32 -13.29 -5.48
C TRP A 93 9.09 -13.49 -6.97
N PHE A 94 8.01 -12.91 -7.49
CA PHE A 94 7.71 -12.82 -8.91
C PHE A 94 7.64 -11.35 -9.33
N LEU A 95 7.52 -11.09 -10.64
CA LEU A 95 7.66 -9.75 -11.21
C LEU A 95 6.67 -8.76 -10.57
N GLU A 96 5.39 -9.11 -10.54
CA GLU A 96 4.33 -8.25 -10.04
C GLU A 96 4.52 -7.94 -8.55
N LYS A 97 4.85 -8.95 -7.73
CA LYS A 97 5.17 -8.75 -6.30
C LYS A 97 6.39 -7.85 -6.10
N SER A 98 7.43 -8.03 -6.92
CA SER A 98 8.63 -7.18 -6.86
C SER A 98 8.31 -5.74 -7.27
N LEU A 99 7.46 -5.58 -8.29
CA LEU A 99 7.00 -4.27 -8.75
C LEU A 99 6.16 -3.57 -7.67
N SER A 100 5.24 -4.27 -7.01
CA SER A 100 4.45 -3.72 -5.89
C SER A 100 5.39 -3.32 -4.75
N ALA A 101 6.30 -4.19 -4.29
CA ALA A 101 7.22 -3.86 -3.21
C ALA A 101 8.09 -2.62 -3.51
N VAL A 102 8.57 -2.46 -4.75
CA VAL A 102 9.32 -1.27 -5.16
C VAL A 102 8.41 -0.03 -5.20
N ALA A 103 7.22 -0.13 -5.76
CA ALA A 103 6.26 0.97 -5.85
C ALA A 103 5.80 1.43 -4.46
N GLU A 104 5.43 0.51 -3.59
CA GLU A 104 5.01 0.74 -2.21
C GLU A 104 6.15 1.34 -1.39
N GLY A 105 7.36 0.76 -1.45
CA GLY A 105 8.53 1.27 -0.73
C GLY A 105 8.95 2.66 -1.18
N ALA A 106 9.04 2.89 -2.49
CA ALA A 106 9.34 4.22 -3.04
C ALA A 106 8.21 5.22 -2.74
N GLY A 107 6.95 4.78 -2.84
CA GLY A 107 5.75 5.56 -2.54
C GLY A 107 5.73 6.03 -1.09
N ALA A 108 6.04 5.14 -0.15
CA ALA A 108 6.15 5.44 1.28
C ALA A 108 7.25 6.46 1.55
N LEU A 109 8.46 6.28 0.98
CA LEU A 109 9.55 7.25 1.14
C LEU A 109 9.19 8.62 0.57
N LEU A 110 8.61 8.67 -0.63
CA LEU A 110 8.18 9.92 -1.27
C LEU A 110 7.06 10.60 -0.48
N ALA A 111 6.11 9.82 0.06
CA ALA A 111 5.04 10.32 0.92
C ALA A 111 5.60 10.91 2.23
N ALA A 112 6.56 10.24 2.87
CA ALA A 112 7.24 10.75 4.05
C ALA A 112 7.96 12.08 3.78
N VAL A 113 8.67 12.18 2.65
CA VAL A 113 9.31 13.44 2.23
C VAL A 113 8.26 14.54 2.02
N GLY A 114 7.15 14.23 1.34
CA GLY A 114 6.03 15.17 1.15
C GLY A 114 5.42 15.63 2.48
N LEU A 115 5.25 14.70 3.43
CA LEU A 115 4.71 14.96 4.76
C LEU A 115 5.59 15.92 5.56
N VAL A 116 6.92 15.73 5.52
CA VAL A 116 7.90 16.61 6.17
C VAL A 116 7.93 17.99 5.51
N ARG A 117 7.92 18.05 4.18
CA ARG A 117 7.99 19.32 3.43
C ARG A 117 6.74 20.18 3.56
N THR A 118 5.58 19.56 3.80
CA THR A 118 4.29 20.25 4.00
C THR A 118 4.00 20.53 5.47
N ALA A 119 4.98 20.32 6.36
CA ALA A 119 4.82 20.62 7.76
C ALA A 119 4.63 22.14 8.00
N PRO A 120 3.63 22.56 8.81
CA PRO A 120 3.51 23.95 9.20
C PRO A 120 4.81 24.40 9.89
N LYS A 121 5.40 25.51 9.43
CA LYS A 121 6.43 26.19 10.22
C LYS A 121 5.78 26.55 11.55
N ARG A 122 6.29 25.99 12.66
CA ARG A 122 5.93 26.43 14.01
C ARG A 122 6.06 27.96 14.03
N ARG A 123 4.95 28.68 14.04
CA ARG A 123 4.97 30.12 14.34
C ARG A 123 5.43 30.21 15.79
N SER A 124 6.71 30.54 15.99
CA SER A 124 7.16 31.00 17.29
C SER A 124 6.32 32.22 17.62
N ALA A 125 5.41 32.07 18.58
CA ALA A 125 4.73 33.21 19.17
C ALA A 125 5.81 34.10 19.79
N LYS A 126 5.94 35.31 19.25
CA LYS A 126 6.54 36.45 19.94
C LYS A 126 5.44 37.48 20.09
#